data_AF-A0A2V8J236-F1
#
_entry.id   AF-A0A2V8J236-F1
#
_cell.length_a   1.000
_cell.length_b   1.000
_cell.length_c   1.000
_cell.angle_alpha   90.00
_cell.angle_beta   90.00
_cell.angle_gamma   90.00
#
_symmetry.space_group_name_H-M   'P 1'
#
loop_
_entity.id
_entity.type
_entity.pdbx_description
1 polymer ?
#
loop_
_entity_poly.entity_id
_entity_poly.type
_entity_poly.pdbx_seq_one_letter_code
_entity_poly.pdbx_strand_id
1 'polypeptide(L)' 'MSPEDLTTGGWPLARSPYLLETNRPGVFAVGDVRGGNIKRVASAVGEGSIAVAFVHQVLHQKGPSSCRITPADISTPSPV' A
#
# COMPACT_ATOMS: atom_id res chain seq x y z
N MET A 1 -10.40 3.53 8.96
CA MET A 1 -10.81 3.05 7.62
C MET A 1 -11.55 1.75 7.82
N SER A 2 -12.79 1.71 7.36
CA SER A 2 -13.63 0.51 7.45
C SER A 2 -13.23 -0.48 6.33
N PRO A 3 -13.47 -1.79 6.49
CA PRO A 3 -13.19 -2.77 5.43
C PRO A 3 -14.03 -2.53 4.16
N GLU A 4 -15.23 -1.94 4.26
CA GLU A 4 -16.08 -1.61 3.12
C GLU A 4 -15.53 -0.50 2.22
N ASP A 5 -14.72 0.42 2.77
CA ASP A 5 -14.02 1.46 2.01
C ASP A 5 -12.95 0.88 1.08
N LEU A 6 -12.33 -0.25 1.45
CA LEU A 6 -11.27 -0.90 0.69
C LEU A 6 -11.80 -1.59 -0.58
N THR A 7 -13.01 -2.15 -0.49
CA THR A 7 -13.74 -2.71 -1.64
C THR A 7 -14.17 -1.62 -2.62
N THR A 8 -14.55 -0.44 -2.14
CA THR A 8 -14.91 0.71 -2.99
C THR A 8 -13.66 1.36 -3.61
N GLY A 9 -12.53 1.33 -2.91
CA GLY A 9 -11.24 1.90 -3.34
C GLY A 9 -10.37 1.00 -4.22
N GLY A 10 -10.87 -0.17 -4.67
CA GLY A 10 -10.16 -1.04 -5.61
C GLY A 10 -8.96 -1.79 -5.01
N TRP A 11 -9.00 -2.14 -3.72
CA TRP A 11 -7.92 -2.91 -3.11
C TRP A 11 -7.93 -4.37 -3.60
N PRO A 12 -6.85 -4.88 -4.24
CA PRO A 12 -6.90 -6.14 -4.99
C PRO A 12 -6.58 -7.39 -4.14
N LEU A 13 -6.25 -7.25 -2.86
CA LEU A 13 -5.94 -8.38 -1.97
C LEU A 13 -7.07 -8.67 -0.99
N ALA A 14 -7.26 -9.94 -0.63
CA ALA A 14 -8.23 -10.37 0.37
C ALA A 14 -7.90 -9.94 1.81
N ARG A 15 -6.73 -9.32 2.03
CA ARG A 15 -6.31 -8.75 3.32
C ARG A 15 -6.40 -7.24 3.28
N SER A 16 -6.55 -6.58 4.43
CA SER A 16 -6.42 -5.12 4.52
C SER A 16 -4.99 -4.65 4.18
N PRO A 17 -4.81 -3.43 3.65
CA PRO A 17 -3.50 -2.80 3.47
C PRO A 17 -2.67 -2.81 4.77
N TYR A 18 -1.36 -3.02 4.64
CA TYR A 18 -0.43 -2.85 5.73
C TYR A 18 -0.25 -1.37 6.03
N LEU A 19 0.26 -1.07 7.23
CA LEU A 19 0.56 0.31 7.59
C LEU A 19 1.57 0.90 6.61
N LEU A 20 1.28 2.11 6.13
CA LEU A 20 2.08 2.84 5.12
C LEU A 20 2.08 2.22 3.72
N GLU A 21 1.26 1.20 3.48
CA GLU A 21 1.09 0.64 2.14
C GLU A 21 0.21 1.58 1.29
N THR A 22 0.62 1.76 0.04
CA THR A 22 -0.13 2.55 -0.94
C THR A 22 -1.32 1.77 -1.48
N ASN A 23 -2.09 2.35 -2.41
CA ASN A 23 -3.11 1.62 -3.16
C ASN A 23 -2.55 0.49 -4.05
N ARG A 24 -1.22 0.39 -4.22
CA ARG A 24 -0.56 -0.73 -4.89
C ARG A 24 0.02 -1.70 -3.86
N PRO A 25 -0.40 -2.98 -3.85
CA PRO A 25 0.12 -3.95 -2.88
C PRO A 25 1.62 -4.21 -3.01
N GLY A 26 2.32 -4.16 -1.87
CA GLY A 26 3.76 -4.29 -1.73
C GLY A 26 4.53 -2.99 -1.97
N VAL A 27 3.85 -1.88 -2.28
CA VAL A 27 4.47 -0.56 -2.41
C VAL A 27 4.14 0.26 -1.18
N PHE A 28 5.17 0.75 -0.50
CA PHE A 28 5.06 1.49 0.76
C PHE A 28 5.56 2.93 0.59
N ALA A 29 4.89 3.88 1.24
CA ALA A 29 5.19 5.31 1.19
C ALA A 29 5.57 5.83 2.59
N VAL A 30 6.81 6.29 2.74
CA VAL A 30 7.43 6.62 4.03
C VAL A 30 7.99 8.03 4.01
N GLY A 31 7.85 8.75 5.12
CA GLY A 31 8.38 10.09 5.26
C GLY A 31 7.55 11.13 4.49
N ASP A 32 8.25 12.13 3.94
CA ASP A 32 7.62 13.35 3.39
C ASP A 32 6.81 13.11 2.11
N VAL A 33 6.96 11.95 1.49
CA VAL A 33 6.19 11.54 0.31
C VAL A 33 4.70 11.34 0.60
N ARG A 34 4.32 11.15 1.88
CA ARG A 34 2.91 11.04 2.27
C ARG A 34 2.43 12.24 3.08
N GLY A 35 1.16 12.61 2.86
CA GLY A 35 0.47 13.55 3.73
C GLY A 35 0.38 13.00 5.16
N GLY A 36 0.74 13.81 6.16
CA GLY A 36 0.66 13.43 7.58
C GLY A 36 1.98 13.02 8.24
N ASN A 37 3.12 13.03 7.52
CA ASN A 37 4.43 12.97 8.18
C ASN A 37 4.82 14.34 8.79
N ILE A 38 5.57 14.34 9.89
CA ILE A 38 6.01 15.53 10.64
C ILE A 38 7.19 16.26 9.94
N LYS A 39 7.53 15.92 8.70
CA LYS A 39 8.66 16.51 7.94
C LYS A 39 10.01 16.49 8.69
N ARG A 40 10.21 15.48 9.54
CA ARG A 40 11.44 15.28 10.30
C ARG A 40 12.12 13.99 9.89
N VAL A 41 13.45 14.04 9.83
CA VAL A 41 14.31 12.90 9.52
C VAL A 41 14.05 11.72 10.47
N ALA A 42 14.00 11.97 11.78
CA ALA A 42 13.77 10.90 12.76
C ALA A 42 12.43 10.17 12.56
N SER A 43 11.37 10.89 12.19
CA SER A 43 10.05 10.31 11.92
C SER A 43 10.09 9.44 10.65
N ALA A 44 10.70 9.95 9.58
CA ALA A 44 10.87 9.20 8.34
C ALA A 44 11.71 7.92 8.53
N VAL A 45 12.76 7.99 9.37
CA VAL A 45 13.59 6.81 9.71
C VAL A 45 12.77 5.77 10.48
N GLY A 46 11.99 6.18 11.47
CA GLY A 46 11.14 5.27 12.25
C GLY A 46 10.04 4.61 11.40
N GLU A 47 9.44 5.35 10.49
CA GLU A 47 8.48 4.80 9.54
C GLU A 47 9.13 3.85 8.52
N GLY A 48 10.38 4.14 8.14
CA GLY A 48 11.17 3.32 7.23
C GLY A 48 11.47 1.93 7.80
N SER A 49 11.82 1.86 9.09
CA SER A 49 12.05 0.57 9.74
C SER A 49 10.77 -0.29 9.81
N ILE A 50 9.61 0.34 10.02
CA ILE A 50 8.31 -0.32 9.98
C ILE A 50 8.01 -0.86 8.57
N ALA A 51 8.26 -0.05 7.54
CA ALA A 51 8.04 -0.47 6.15
C ALA A 51 8.91 -1.68 5.78
N VAL A 52 10.17 -1.71 6.21
CA VAL A 52 11.07 -2.86 5.97
C VAL A 52 10.53 -4.15 6.58
N ALA A 53 9.99 -4.10 7.81
CA ALA A 53 9.39 -5.27 8.44
C ALA A 53 8.20 -5.81 7.62
N PHE A 54 7.34 -4.94 7.09
CA PHE A 54 6.23 -5.36 6.23
C PHE A 54 6.68 -5.84 4.85
N VAL A 55 7.75 -5.28 4.28
CA VAL A 55 8.35 -5.79 3.04
C VAL A 55 8.79 -7.24 3.22
N HIS A 56 9.45 -7.57 4.34
CA HIS A 56 9.78 -8.97 4.63
C HIS A 56 8.53 -9.85 4.66
N GLN A 57 7.44 -9.41 5.32
CA GLN A 57 6.21 -10.18 5.35
C GLN A 57 5.57 -10.37 3.96
N VAL A 58 5.56 -9.32 3.14
CA VAL A 58 5.06 -9.37 1.75
C VAL A 58 5.89 -10.32 0.90
N LEU A 59 7.22 -10.29 1.03
CA LEU A 59 8.11 -11.19 0.30
C LEU A 59 7.97 -12.65 0.75
N HIS A 60 7.72 -12.90 2.04
CA HIS A 60 7.38 -14.23 2.53
C HIS A 60 6.02 -14.72 2.00
N GLN A 61 5.04 -13.82 1.80
CA GLN A 61 3.74 -14.16 1.23
C GLN A 61 3.78 -14.34 -0.30
N LYS A 62 4.60 -13.55 -1.01
CA LYS A 62 4.78 -13.65 -2.46
C LYS A 62 5.80 -14.75 -2.78
N GLY A 63 5.35 -16.00 -2.82
CA GLY A 63 6.01 -17.00 -3.66
C GLY A 63 6.09 -16.52 -5.12
N PRO A 64 7.03 -17.01 -5.95
CA PRO A 64 7.40 -16.41 -7.25
C PRO A 64 6.21 -16.36 -8.22
N SER A 65 5.43 -15.27 -8.17
CA SER A 65 4.20 -15.14 -8.94
C SER A 65 4.12 -13.75 -9.53
N SER A 66 4.18 -13.75 -10.86
CA SER A 66 4.19 -12.63 -11.79
C SER A 66 3.15 -11.55 -11.47
N CYS A 67 3.60 -10.30 -11.44
CA CYS A 67 2.75 -9.14 -11.61
C CYS A 67 2.19 -9.16 -13.04
N ARG A 68 0.95 -9.63 -13.20
CA ARG A 68 0.17 -9.47 -14.42
C ARG A 68 -0.86 -8.37 -14.14
N ILE A 69 -0.49 -7.11 -14.37
CA ILE A 69 -1.46 -6.01 -14.36
C ILE A 69 -2.43 -6.30 -15.50
N THR A 70 -3.67 -6.67 -15.18
CA THR A 70 -4.70 -6.83 -16.21
C THR A 70 -5.31 -5.46 -16.51
N PRO A 71 -5.63 -5.14 -17.78
CA PRO A 71 -6.17 -3.83 -18.16
C PRO A 71 -7.54 -3.49 -17.53
N ALA A 72 -8.16 -4.40 -16.77
CA ALA A 72 -9.41 -4.15 -16.05
C ALA A 72 -9.24 -3.29 -14.77
N ASP A 73 -8.01 -3.14 -14.25
CA ASP A 73 -7.71 -2.37 -13.02
C ASP A 73 -7.72 -0.84 -13.24
N ILE A 74 -7.98 -0.39 -14.46
CA ILE A 74 -8.05 1.02 -14.88
C ILE A 74 -9.52 1.47 -15.01
N SER A 75 -10.47 0.71 -14.46
CA SER A 75 -11.89 1.07 -14.54
C SER A 75 -12.11 2.48 -13.99
N THR A 76 -12.63 3.29 -14.89
CA THR A 76 -12.82 4.75 -14.90
C THR A 76 -13.50 5.27 -13.63
N PRO A 77 -13.20 6.51 -13.17
CA PRO A 77 -14.11 7.18 -12.23
C PRO A 77 -15.46 7.40 -12.93
N SER A 78 -16.53 6.82 -12.39
CA SER A 78 -17.90 7.15 -12.79
C SER A 78 -18.16 8.64 -12.49
N PRO A 79 -18.74 9.41 -13.42
CA PRO A 79 -19.07 10.82 -13.19
C PRO A 79 -20.34 10.91 -12.34
N VAL A 80 -20.26 11.66 -11.24
CA VAL A 80 -21.39 12.35 -10.60
C VAL A 80 -21.02 13.80 -10.39
#